data_AF-A0A060BWJ3-F1
#
_entry.id   AF-A0A060BWJ3-F1
#
_cell.length_a   1.000
_cell.length_b   1.000
_cell.length_c   1.000
_cell.angle_alpha   90.00
_cell.angle_beta   90.00
_cell.angle_gamma   90.00
#
_symmetry.space_group_name_H-M   'P 1'
#
loop_
_entity.id
_entity.type
_entity.pdbx_description
1 polymer ?
#
loop_
_entity_poly.entity_id
_entity_poly.type
_entity_poly.pdbx_seq_one_letter_code
_entity_poly.pdbx_strand_id
1 'polypeptide(L)' 'MLDVARHFHPVETVKAYIDHAASLKLNALHLHLTDDQGWRIHLDARPDLTEKASGTSVGGDPGGFYTKADYGDI' A
#
# COMPACT_ATOMS: atom_id res chain seq x y z
N MET A 1 -1.41 12.08 -2.31
CA MET A 1 -0.48 11.07 -1.74
C MET A 1 -1.25 10.30 -0.69
N LEU A 2 -1.13 8.98 -0.66
CA LEU A 2 -1.76 8.11 0.33
C LEU A 2 -0.66 7.27 1.00
N ASP A 3 -0.65 7.28 2.33
CA ASP A 3 0.29 6.52 3.14
C ASP A 3 -0.31 5.17 3.49
N VAL A 4 0.26 4.13 2.89
CA VAL A 4 -0.14 2.73 3.11
C VAL A 4 0.86 2.00 4.02
N ALA A 5 2.00 2.63 4.33
CA ALA A 5 3.04 2.07 5.17
C ALA A 5 2.66 2.14 6.65
N ARG A 6 2.05 3.25 7.09
CA ARG A 6 1.67 3.44 8.51
C ARG A 6 0.45 2.61 8.89
N HIS A 7 -0.55 2.54 8.01
CA HIS A 7 -1.66 1.60 8.09
C HIS A 7 -1.92 1.02 6.70
N PHE A 8 -2.00 -0.30 6.60
CA PHE A 8 -2.26 -0.94 5.32
C PHE A 8 -3.70 -0.66 4.86
N HIS A 9 -3.85 -0.21 3.61
CA HIS A 9 -5.13 -0.04 2.96
C HIS A 9 -5.29 -1.10 1.85
N PRO A 10 -6.34 -1.92 1.83
CA PRO A 10 -6.53 -2.91 0.77
C PRO A 10 -6.81 -2.24 -0.58
N VAL A 11 -6.63 -2.99 -1.68
CA VAL A 11 -6.81 -2.52 -3.07
C VAL A 11 -8.13 -1.77 -3.26
N GLU A 12 -9.24 -2.34 -2.78
CA GLU A 12 -10.58 -1.74 -2.87
C GLU A 12 -10.65 -0.33 -2.27
N THR A 13 -10.04 -0.13 -1.09
CA THR A 13 -10.00 1.19 -0.44
C THR A 13 -9.17 2.18 -1.24
N VAL A 14 -8.06 1.74 -1.84
CA VAL A 14 -7.22 2.59 -2.69
C VAL A 14 -7.96 2.99 -3.96
N LYS A 15 -8.66 2.05 -4.61
CA LYS A 15 -9.48 2.32 -5.81
C LYS A 15 -10.62 3.31 -5.52
N ALA A 16 -11.34 3.12 -4.42
CA ALA A 16 -12.35 4.09 -3.99
C ALA A 16 -11.75 5.48 -3.73
N TYR A 17 -10.54 5.56 -3.17
CA TYR A 17 -9.84 6.83 -2.98
C TYR A 17 -9.45 7.48 -4.32
N ILE A 18 -9.01 6.70 -5.32
CA ILE A 18 -8.74 7.19 -6.67
C ILE A 18 -10.02 7.78 -7.29
N ASP A 19 -11.15 7.09 -7.19
CA ASP A 19 -12.43 7.56 -7.73
C ASP A 19 -12.85 8.90 -7.09
N HIS A 20 -12.71 9.01 -5.77
CA HIS A 20 -12.96 10.26 -5.06
C HIS A 20 -12.01 11.38 -5.50
N ALA A 21 -10.71 11.10 -5.61
CA ALA A 21 -9.71 12.07 -6.06
C ALA A 21 -9.96 12.55 -7.50
N ALA A 22 -10.35 11.63 -8.39
CA ALA A 22 -10.67 11.92 -9.78
C ALA A 22 -11.89 12.86 -9.91
N SER A 23 -12.89 12.75 -9.02
CA SER A 23 -14.04 13.67 -8.98
C SER A 23 -13.63 15.13 -8.76
N LEU A 24 -12.47 15.34 -8.11
CA LEU A 24 -11.87 16.64 -7.86
C LEU A 24 -10.81 17.05 -8.90
N LYS A 25 -10.74 16.33 -10.03
CA LYS A 25 -9.79 16.56 -11.14
C LYS A 25 -8.32 16.34 -10.78
N LEU A 26 -8.03 15.58 -9.72
CA LEU A 26 -6.68 15.08 -9.50
C LEU A 26 -6.36 14.00 -10.55
N ASN A 27 -5.11 13.98 -11.01
CA ASN A 27 -4.67 13.12 -12.11
C ASN A 27 -3.42 12.29 -11.77
N ALA A 28 -2.98 12.30 -10.51
CA ALA A 28 -1.81 11.56 -10.06
C ALA A 28 -2.07 10.98 -8.67
N LEU A 29 -1.85 9.67 -8.53
CA LEU A 29 -1.77 9.00 -7.25
C LEU A 29 -0.30 8.82 -6.88
N HIS A 30 0.06 9.22 -5.67
CA HIS A 30 1.37 8.93 -5.07
C HIS A 30 1.15 8.01 -3.87
N LEU A 31 1.57 6.76 -3.99
CA LEU A 31 1.55 5.78 -2.91
C LEU A 31 2.88 5.80 -2.15
N HIS A 32 2.82 6.04 -0.84
CA HIS A 32 3.98 5.92 0.04
C HIS A 32 4.06 4.47 0.53
N LEU A 33 4.79 3.65 -0.22
CA LEU A 33 4.76 2.18 -0.10
C LEU A 33 5.60 1.61 1.04
N THR A 34 6.51 2.40 1.61
CA THR A 34 7.51 1.91 2.56
C THR A 34 7.82 2.96 3.60
N ASP A 35 7.89 2.55 4.86
CA ASP A 35 8.33 3.37 5.97
C ASP A 35 8.80 2.49 7.13
N ASP A 36 9.13 3.07 8.29
CA ASP A 36 9.65 2.35 9.46
C ASP A 36 8.69 1.25 9.94
N GLN A 37 7.38 1.47 9.78
CA GLN A 37 6.33 0.58 10.29
C GLN A 37 5.89 -0.49 9.28
N GLY A 38 6.34 -0.43 8.03
CA GLY A 38 6.05 -1.50 7.09
C GLY A 38 6.49 -1.32 5.64
N TRP A 39 6.58 -2.46 4.95
CA TRP A 39 6.89 -2.60 3.54
C TRP A 39 5.69 -3.19 2.77
N ARG A 40 5.15 -2.45 1.79
CA ARG A 40 3.82 -2.74 1.22
C ARG A 40 3.82 -3.26 -0.22
N ILE A 41 4.96 -3.58 -0.82
CA ILE A 41 5.00 -4.07 -2.21
C ILE A 41 5.86 -5.33 -2.37
N HIS A 42 5.35 -6.36 -3.03
CA HIS A 42 6.14 -7.57 -3.25
C HIS A 42 7.24 -7.38 -4.30
N LEU A 43 8.46 -7.76 -3.95
CA LEU A 43 9.62 -7.78 -4.84
C LEU A 43 10.27 -9.17 -4.86
N ASP A 44 10.24 -9.86 -6.00
CA ASP A 44 10.85 -11.20 -6.14
C ASP A 44 12.35 -11.20 -5.82
N ALA A 45 13.05 -10.10 -6.08
CA ALA A 45 14.48 -9.98 -5.79
C ALA A 45 14.78 -9.85 -4.29
N ARG A 46 13.76 -9.51 -3.47
CA ARG A 46 13.87 -9.30 -2.01
C ARG A 46 12.59 -9.79 -1.30
N PRO A 47 12.29 -11.10 -1.34
CA PRO A 47 11.03 -11.64 -0.82
C PRO A 47 10.88 -11.42 0.70
N ASP A 48 12.01 -11.45 1.43
CA ASP A 48 12.11 -11.17 2.87
C ASP A 48 11.44 -9.85 3.30
N LEU A 49 11.40 -8.84 2.42
CA LEU A 49 10.78 -7.55 2.76
C LEU A 49 9.29 -7.71 3.04
N THR A 50 8.57 -8.45 2.19
CA THR A 50 7.16 -8.76 2.43
C THR A 50 6.98 -9.88 3.45
N GLU A 51 7.88 -10.84 3.55
CA GLU A 51 7.74 -11.93 4.53
C GLU A 51 7.92 -11.44 5.98
N LYS A 52 8.81 -10.47 6.22
CA LYS A 52 9.23 -10.06 7.56
C LYS A 52 8.80 -8.64 7.93
N ALA A 53 8.68 -7.73 6.96
CA ALA A 53 8.44 -6.31 7.23
C ALA A 53 7.04 -5.82 6.85
N SER A 54 6.09 -6.70 6.53
CA SER A 54 4.72 -6.28 6.19
C SER A 54 3.68 -6.65 7.24
N GLY A 55 4.01 -7.46 8.25
CA GLY A 55 3.03 -8.08 9.15
C GLY A 55 2.29 -7.12 10.10
N THR A 56 2.87 -5.95 10.35
CA THR A 56 2.36 -4.97 11.32
C THR A 56 2.06 -3.63 10.66
N SER A 57 1.28 -2.81 11.37
CA SER A 57 1.05 -1.38 11.15
C SER A 57 1.33 -0.61 12.45
N VAL A 58 1.19 0.72 12.45
CA VAL A 58 1.23 1.54 13.66
C VAL A 58 0.23 1.00 14.70
N GLY A 59 0.56 1.10 16.00
CA GLY A 59 -0.34 0.69 17.08
C GLY A 59 -0.50 -0.82 17.27
N GLY A 60 0.24 -1.65 16.51
CA GLY A 60 0.08 -3.11 16.54
C GLY A 60 -1.11 -3.59 15.69
N ASP A 61 -1.68 -2.71 14.87
CA ASP A 61 -2.72 -3.08 13.92
C ASP A 61 -2.19 -4.07 12.87
N PRO A 62 -3.06 -4.89 12.25
CA PRO A 62 -2.67 -5.77 11.17
C PRO A 62 -2.01 -5.00 10.02
N GLY A 63 -0.92 -5.57 9.51
CA GLY A 63 -0.28 -5.10 8.29
C GLY A 63 -0.87 -5.73 7.03
N GLY A 64 -0.02 -5.87 6.02
CA GLY A 64 -0.34 -6.36 4.69
C GLY A 64 0.64 -5.81 3.65
N PHE A 65 0.55 -6.33 2.44
CA PHE A 65 1.29 -5.85 1.28
C PHE A 65 0.51 -6.13 -0.01
N TYR A 66 0.83 -5.39 -1.07
CA TYR A 66 0.34 -5.63 -2.41
C TYR A 66 1.23 -6.64 -3.13
N THR A 67 0.61 -7.68 -3.68
CA THR A 67 1.27 -8.53 -4.67
C THR A 67 1.54 -7.75 -5.95
N LYS A 68 2.30 -8.34 -6.87
CA LYS A 68 2.48 -7.77 -8.21
C LYS A 68 1.17 -7.65 -8.98
N ALA A 69 0.25 -8.59 -8.78
CA ALA A 69 -1.06 -8.57 -9.41
C ALA A 69 -1.90 -7.42 -8.83
N ASP A 70 -1.91 -7.26 -7.50
CA ASP A 70 -2.62 -6.17 -6.83
C ASP A 70 -2.10 -4.80 -7.30
N TYR A 71 -0.78 -4.62 -7.36
CA TYR A 71 -0.19 -3.36 -7.82
C TYR A 71 -0.41 -3.10 -9.31
N GLY A 72 -0.55 -4.14 -10.13
CA GLY A 72 -0.93 -4.01 -11.53
C GLY A 72 -2.42 -3.70 -11.73
N ASP A 73 -3.25 -3.98 -10.73
CA ASP A 73 -4.70 -3.73 -10.73
C ASP A 73 -5.07 -2.35 -10.15
N ILE A 74 -4.21 -1.78 -9.29
CA ILE A 74 -4.28 -0.38 -8.82
C ILE A 74 -3.88 0.58 -9.95
#